data_AF-A0A6J4GMM6-F1
#
_entry.id   AF-A0A6J4GMM6-F1
#
_cell.length_a   1.000
_cell.length_b   1.000
_cell.length_c   1.000
_cell.angle_alpha   90.00
_cell.angle_beta   90.00
_cell.angle_gamma   90.00
#
_symmetry.space_group_name_H-M   'P 1'
#
loop_
_entity.id
_entity.type
_entity.pdbx_description
1 polymer ?
#
loop_
_entity_poly.entity_id
_entity_poly.type
_entity_poly.pdbx_seq_one_letter_code
_entity_poly.pdbx_strand_id
1 'polypeptide(L)'
;MNSIKTKVCSSCESSFTCGDISAESKCWCNDFPPIFNLSDGGDCLCPVCFKEACEDKIDAYVETITPQKALKNKAITLPKQEKLIEGIDYYIENGNYVFKTWFHLKRGSCCGNDCRHCPY
;
A
#
# COMPACT_ATOMS: atom_id res chain seq x y z
N MET A 1 7.61 -15.26 -15.24
CA MET A 1 6.30 -15.67 -14.69
C MET A 1 6.57 -16.42 -13.40
N ASN A 2 6.13 -15.88 -12.28
CA ASN A 2 6.18 -16.59 -10.99
C ASN A 2 5.11 -17.67 -11.00
N SER A 3 5.52 -18.94 -10.88
CA SER A 3 4.57 -20.05 -10.80
C SER A 3 3.66 -19.93 -9.59
N ILE A 4 2.38 -20.24 -9.76
CA ILE A 4 1.38 -20.32 -8.68
C ILE A 4 1.81 -21.39 -7.67
N LYS A 5 1.88 -21.04 -6.39
CA LYS A 5 2.22 -21.93 -5.29
C LYS A 5 1.31 -21.69 -4.10
N THR A 6 0.95 -22.75 -3.38
CA THR A 6 0.32 -22.66 -2.07
C THR A 6 1.39 -22.46 -1.00
N LYS A 7 1.15 -21.50 -0.11
CA LYS A 7 2.01 -21.18 1.03
C LYS A 7 1.17 -21.05 2.29
N VAL A 8 1.83 -21.05 3.44
CA VAL A 8 1.20 -20.82 4.75
C VAL A 8 1.64 -19.44 5.24
N CYS A 9 0.69 -18.67 5.77
CA CYS A 9 0.94 -17.35 6.34
C CYS A 9 1.70 -17.49 7.67
N SER A 10 2.83 -16.82 7.83
CA SER A 10 3.54 -16.85 9.13
C SER A 10 2.85 -16.03 10.23
N SER A 11 1.92 -15.13 9.88
CA SER A 11 1.20 -14.29 10.86
C SER A 11 -0.08 -14.94 11.38
N CYS A 12 -0.86 -15.59 10.50
CA CYS A 12 -2.17 -16.14 10.83
C CYS A 12 -2.35 -17.63 10.50
N GLU A 13 -1.28 -18.30 10.09
CA GLU A 13 -1.22 -19.76 9.80
C GLU A 13 -2.17 -20.24 8.69
N SER A 14 -2.86 -19.32 8.01
CA SER A 14 -3.79 -19.64 6.93
C SER A 14 -3.06 -20.00 5.63
N SER A 15 -3.57 -20.99 4.91
CA SER A 15 -3.09 -21.33 3.58
C SER A 15 -3.54 -20.28 2.54
N PHE A 16 -2.63 -19.86 1.67
CA PHE A 16 -2.93 -18.90 0.60
C PHE A 16 -2.13 -19.22 -0.66
N THR A 17 -2.53 -18.63 -1.78
CA THR A 17 -1.87 -18.81 -3.08
C THR A 17 -1.06 -17.58 -3.45
N CYS A 18 0.17 -17.80 -3.94
CA CYS A 18 1.11 -16.76 -4.38
C CYS A 18 1.69 -17.12 -5.75
N GLY A 19 1.70 -16.17 -6.69
CA GLY A 19 2.22 -16.35 -8.05
C GLY A 19 1.40 -15.60 -9.10
N ASP A 20 1.91 -15.55 -10.33
CA ASP A 20 1.20 -14.96 -11.47
C ASP A 20 0.16 -15.98 -11.99
N ILE A 21 -1.10 -15.56 -12.05
CA ILE A 21 -2.22 -16.39 -12.52
C ILE A 21 -2.20 -16.49 -14.04
N SER A 22 -1.89 -15.39 -14.72
CA SER A 22 -1.74 -15.31 -16.17
C SER A 22 -0.84 -14.12 -16.56
N ALA A 23 -0.58 -13.94 -17.87
CA ALA A 23 0.17 -12.78 -18.37
C ALA A 23 -0.50 -11.45 -18.01
N GLU A 24 -1.83 -11.42 -17.94
CA GLU A 24 -2.64 -10.25 -17.55
C GLU A 24 -2.90 -10.18 -16.05
N SER A 25 -2.97 -11.32 -15.35
CA SER A 25 -3.25 -11.40 -13.90
C SER A 25 -2.00 -11.74 -13.12
N LYS A 26 -1.18 -10.71 -12.83
CA LYS A 26 0.01 -10.84 -11.99
C LYS A 26 -0.35 -11.11 -10.53
N CYS A 27 0.62 -11.58 -9.74
CA CYS A 27 0.43 -11.81 -8.31
C CYS A 27 -0.16 -10.58 -7.60
N TRP A 28 -1.15 -10.80 -6.72
CA TRP A 28 -1.87 -9.77 -5.96
C TRP A 28 -0.93 -8.84 -5.17
N CYS A 29 0.27 -9.29 -4.80
CA CYS A 29 1.24 -8.46 -4.06
C CYS A 29 1.73 -7.26 -4.88
N ASN A 30 1.62 -7.30 -6.22
CA ASN A 30 1.96 -6.17 -7.08
C ASN A 30 0.93 -5.02 -6.99
N ASP A 31 -0.28 -5.29 -6.51
CA ASP A 31 -1.30 -4.27 -6.28
C ASP A 31 -0.96 -3.39 -5.06
N PHE A 32 0.03 -3.75 -4.24
CA PHE A 32 0.42 -3.03 -3.01
C PHE A 32 1.69 -2.17 -3.16
N PRO A 33 1.76 -1.01 -2.49
CA PRO A 33 2.87 -0.09 -2.70
C PRO A 33 4.19 -0.72 -2.27
N PRO A 34 5.30 -0.50 -3.00
CA PRO A 34 6.61 -1.06 -2.68
C PRO A 34 7.30 -0.30 -1.54
N ILE A 35 6.54 0.07 -0.51
CA ILE A 35 7.06 0.58 0.77
C ILE A 35 7.55 -0.56 1.65
N PHE A 36 7.04 -1.78 1.42
CA PHE A 36 7.46 -2.98 2.12
C PHE A 36 8.60 -3.64 1.34
N ASN A 37 9.83 -3.52 1.83
CA ASN A 37 10.93 -4.33 1.31
C ASN A 37 11.00 -5.64 2.12
N LEU A 38 10.67 -6.77 1.48
CA LEU A 38 10.73 -8.13 2.08
C LEU A 38 12.17 -8.66 2.23
N SER A 39 13.19 -7.84 1.95
CA SER A 39 14.58 -8.29 1.76
C SER A 39 15.31 -8.79 3.01
N ASP A 40 14.71 -8.76 4.20
CA ASP A 40 15.35 -9.26 5.43
C ASP A 40 14.77 -10.62 5.86
N GLY A 41 14.79 -11.60 4.95
CA GLY A 41 14.33 -12.97 5.25
C GLY A 41 12.82 -13.10 5.48
N GLY A 42 12.01 -12.29 4.78
CA GLY A 42 10.59 -12.13 5.08
C GLY A 42 9.74 -13.39 4.99
N ASP A 43 9.16 -13.73 6.14
CA ASP A 43 7.99 -14.59 6.32
C ASP A 43 6.93 -14.42 5.23
N CYS A 44 6.31 -15.52 4.82
CA CYS A 44 5.26 -15.49 3.80
C CYS A 44 3.97 -14.96 4.43
N LEU A 45 3.46 -13.82 3.96
CA LEU A 45 2.19 -13.25 4.41
C LEU A 45 1.08 -13.50 3.39
N CYS A 46 -0.10 -13.88 3.87
CA CYS A 46 -1.31 -13.93 3.05
C CYS A 46 -1.76 -12.51 2.64
N PRO A 47 -2.68 -12.36 1.67
CA PRO A 47 -3.12 -11.04 1.20
C PRO A 47 -3.63 -10.11 2.31
N VAL A 48 -4.31 -10.67 3.32
CA VAL A 48 -4.86 -9.92 4.44
C VAL A 48 -3.75 -9.42 5.35
N CYS A 49 -2.91 -10.32 5.88
CA CYS A 49 -1.81 -9.92 6.75
C CYS A 49 -0.76 -9.07 6.05
N PHE A 50 -0.56 -9.24 4.73
CA PHE A 50 0.31 -8.37 3.95
C PHE A 50 -0.28 -6.96 3.82
N LYS A 51 -1.59 -6.84 3.59
CA LYS A 51 -2.29 -5.56 3.57
C LYS A 51 -2.13 -4.84 4.92
N GLU A 52 -2.43 -5.52 6.02
CA GLU A 52 -2.30 -4.96 7.37
C GLU A 52 -0.87 -4.48 7.64
N ALA A 53 0.13 -5.31 7.32
CA ALA A 53 1.53 -4.94 7.49
C ALA A 53 1.96 -3.77 6.57
N CYS A 54 1.35 -3.62 5.40
CA CYS A 54 1.51 -2.44 4.55
C CYS A 54 0.87 -1.20 5.18
N GLU A 55 -0.35 -1.31 5.71
CA GLU A 55 -1.05 -0.23 6.40
C GLU A 55 -0.22 0.30 7.57
N ASP A 56 0.25 -0.59 8.46
CA ASP A 56 1.09 -0.22 9.61
C ASP A 56 2.36 0.52 9.20
N LYS A 57 3.06 0.03 8.15
CA LYS A 57 4.27 0.71 7.66
C LYS A 57 3.98 2.06 7.03
N ILE A 58 2.84 2.20 6.36
CA ILE A 58 2.42 3.46 5.75
C ILE A 58 2.04 4.46 6.83
N ASP A 59 1.27 4.05 7.82
CA ASP A 59 0.89 4.92 8.93
C ASP A 59 2.15 5.37 9.71
N ALA A 60 3.05 4.45 10.04
CA ALA A 60 4.35 4.80 10.65
C ALA A 60 5.18 5.77 9.77
N TYR A 61 5.15 5.61 8.45
CA TYR A 61 5.81 6.55 7.54
C TYR A 61 5.14 7.93 7.56
N VAL A 62 3.82 7.97 7.48
CA VAL A 62 3.00 9.19 7.48
C VAL A 62 3.21 9.98 8.76
N GLU A 63 3.33 9.33 9.92
CA GLU A 63 3.64 9.99 11.20
C GLU A 63 4.96 10.76 11.18
N THR A 64 5.93 10.36 10.34
CA THR A 64 7.20 11.08 10.19
C THR A 64 7.15 12.27 9.22
N ILE A 65 6.02 12.44 8.52
CA ILE A 65 5.85 13.48 7.51
C ILE A 65 5.46 14.80 8.15
N THR A 66 6.18 15.85 7.76
CA THR A 66 5.83 17.25 8.01
C THR A 66 5.59 17.95 6.68
N PRO A 67 4.93 19.13 6.64
CA PRO A 67 4.70 19.87 5.40
C PRO A 67 5.99 20.11 4.57
N GLN A 68 7.11 20.34 5.26
CA GLN A 68 8.42 20.51 4.63
C GLN A 68 8.95 19.22 4.00
N LYS A 69 8.76 18.07 4.67
CA LYS A 69 9.19 16.75 4.18
C LYS A 69 8.24 16.21 3.11
N ALA A 70 6.97 16.59 3.13
CA ALA A 70 5.95 16.12 2.20
C ALA A 70 6.32 16.42 0.74
N LEU A 71 6.96 17.57 0.46
CA LEU A 71 7.42 17.94 -0.89
C LEU A 71 8.52 17.04 -1.44
N LYS A 72 9.26 16.34 -0.58
CA LYS A 72 10.36 15.43 -0.93
C LYS A 72 10.13 14.00 -0.42
N ASN A 73 8.86 13.63 -0.28
CA ASN A 73 8.50 12.32 0.25
C ASN A 73 8.84 11.19 -0.75
N LYS A 74 9.09 9.99 -0.24
CA LYS A 74 9.48 8.83 -1.04
C LYS A 74 8.35 8.34 -1.95
N ALA A 75 7.09 8.50 -1.54
CA ALA A 75 5.92 8.04 -2.28
C ALA A 75 5.81 8.67 -3.69
N ILE A 76 6.35 9.88 -3.89
CA ILE A 76 6.43 10.56 -5.20
C ILE A 76 7.22 9.73 -6.21
N THR A 77 8.28 9.06 -5.74
CA THR A 77 9.20 8.28 -6.58
C THR A 77 8.80 6.82 -6.73
N LEU A 78 7.81 6.36 -5.98
CA LEU A 78 7.34 4.98 -6.07
C LEU A 78 6.54 4.78 -7.37
N PRO A 79 6.59 3.58 -7.97
CA PRO A 79 5.75 3.27 -9.12
C PRO A 79 4.28 3.48 -8.76
N LYS A 80 3.56 4.22 -9.60
CA LYS A 80 2.13 4.44 -9.43
C LYS A 80 1.41 3.13 -9.68
N GLN A 81 0.46 2.84 -8.80
CA GLN A 81 -0.40 1.68 -8.90
C GLN A 81 -1.69 2.08 -9.60
N GLU A 82 -2.19 1.20 -10.46
CA GLU A 82 -3.43 1.46 -11.20
C GLU A 82 -4.67 1.37 -10.30
N LYS A 83 -4.62 0.52 -9.26
CA LYS A 83 -5.72 0.30 -8.33
C LYS A 83 -5.50 1.05 -7.02
N LEU A 84 -6.57 1.65 -6.51
CA LEU A 84 -6.62 2.23 -5.17
C LEU A 84 -7.05 1.17 -4.17
N ILE A 85 -6.35 1.08 -3.05
CA ILE A 85 -6.64 0.09 -2.01
C ILE A 85 -7.35 0.77 -0.84
N GLU A 86 -8.54 0.28 -0.49
CA GLU A 86 -9.24 0.71 0.72
C GLU A 86 -8.39 0.37 1.97
N GLY A 87 -8.28 1.31 2.90
CA GLY A 87 -7.44 1.25 4.10
C GLY A 87 -6.02 1.81 3.91
N ILE A 88 -5.52 1.83 2.67
CA ILE A 88 -4.22 2.44 2.31
C ILE A 88 -4.43 3.81 1.66
N ASP A 89 -5.21 3.86 0.58
CA ASP A 89 -5.41 5.06 -0.23
C ASP A 89 -6.65 5.85 0.18
N TYR A 90 -7.68 5.16 0.64
CA TYR A 90 -8.95 5.76 1.05
C TYR A 90 -9.69 4.87 2.04
N TYR A 91 -10.75 5.39 2.66
CA TYR A 91 -11.80 4.60 3.30
C TYR A 91 -13.16 5.15 2.90
N ILE A 92 -14.22 4.35 3.07
CA ILE A 92 -15.59 4.79 2.79
C ILE A 92 -16.21 5.33 4.07
N GLU A 93 -16.68 6.59 4.03
CA GLU A 93 -17.40 7.24 5.12
C GLU A 93 -18.71 7.82 4.55
N ASN A 94 -19.85 7.38 5.08
CA ASN A 94 -21.18 7.77 4.59
C ASN A 94 -21.39 7.56 3.07
N GLY A 95 -20.81 6.48 2.52
CA GLY A 95 -20.89 6.18 1.08
C GLY A 95 -19.95 7.01 0.19
N ASN A 96 -19.14 7.89 0.77
CA ASN A 96 -18.17 8.71 0.05
C ASN A 96 -16.74 8.20 0.26
N TYR A 97 -15.91 8.35 -0.77
CA TYR A 97 -14.48 8.06 -0.69
C TYR A 97 -13.75 9.17 0.09
N VAL A 98 -13.10 8.81 1.18
CA VAL A 98 -12.24 9.70 1.95
C VAL A 98 -10.80 9.27 1.75
N PHE A 99 -10.05 10.02 0.94
CA PHE A 99 -8.65 9.73 0.64
C PHE A 99 -7.75 9.94 1.87
N LYS A 100 -6.87 8.96 2.14
CA LYS A 100 -5.89 9.01 3.23
C LYS A 100 -4.65 9.82 2.83
N THR A 101 -3.82 10.17 3.80
CA THR A 101 -2.58 10.94 3.62
C THR A 101 -1.65 10.33 2.57
N TRP A 102 -1.51 9.00 2.55
CA TRP A 102 -0.67 8.28 1.59
C TRP A 102 -1.06 8.56 0.13
N PHE A 103 -2.36 8.61 -0.19
CA PHE A 103 -2.84 8.95 -1.52
C PHE A 103 -2.37 10.35 -1.95
N HIS A 104 -2.43 11.32 -1.04
CA HIS A 104 -1.95 12.67 -1.31
C HIS A 104 -0.42 12.73 -1.43
N LEU A 105 0.33 11.96 -0.65
CA LEU A 105 1.79 11.86 -0.80
C LEU A 105 2.21 11.30 -2.16
N LYS A 106 1.50 10.28 -2.66
CA LYS A 106 1.69 9.74 -4.02
C LYS A 106 1.39 10.78 -5.12
N ARG A 107 0.45 11.70 -4.87
CA ARG A 107 0.16 12.81 -5.80
C ARG A 107 1.33 13.80 -5.91
N GLY A 108 2.05 14.03 -4.82
CA GLY A 108 3.29 14.82 -4.79
C GLY A 108 3.11 16.33 -4.64
N SER A 109 1.88 16.84 -4.57
CA SER A 109 1.59 18.27 -4.42
C SER A 109 0.26 18.56 -3.72
N CYS A 110 0.12 19.77 -3.18
CA CYS A 110 -1.14 20.30 -2.68
C CYS A 110 -2.07 20.68 -3.84
N CYS A 111 -3.35 20.35 -3.73
CA CYS A 111 -4.37 20.71 -4.73
C CYS A 111 -5.19 21.97 -4.38
N GLY A 112 -5.01 22.56 -3.18
CA GLY A 112 -5.73 23.77 -2.75
C GLY A 112 -7.19 23.58 -2.29
N ASN A 113 -7.70 22.34 -2.23
CA ASN A 113 -9.08 22.02 -1.87
C ASN A 113 -9.31 21.69 -0.38
N ASP A 114 -8.40 22.13 0.52
CA ASP A 114 -8.52 21.92 1.97
C ASP A 114 -8.87 20.46 2.37
N CYS A 115 -8.11 19.49 1.84
CA CYS A 115 -8.41 18.08 2.05
C CYS A 115 -8.16 17.65 3.51
N ARG A 116 -9.08 16.87 4.09
CA ARG A 116 -9.01 16.37 5.49
C ARG A 116 -7.68 15.72 5.87
N HIS A 117 -7.04 15.02 4.93
CA HIS A 117 -5.77 14.30 5.15
C HIS A 117 -4.61 14.90 4.35
N CYS A 118 -4.63 16.21 4.08
CA CYS A 118 -3.57 16.87 3.32
C CYS A 118 -2.24 16.90 4.11
N PRO A 119 -1.14 16.33 3.57
CA PRO A 119 0.18 16.40 4.21
C PRO A 119 0.97 17.67 3.85
N TYR A 120 0.44 18.51 2.97
CA TYR A 120 1.09 19.71 2.41
C TYR A 120 0.47 20.99 2.95
#